data_AF-A0A0N1IWK9-F1
#
_entry.id   AF-A0A0N1IWK9-F1
#
_cell.length_a   1.000
_cell.length_b   1.000
_cell.length_c   1.000
_cell.angle_alpha   90.00
_cell.angle_beta   90.00
_cell.angle_gamma   90.00
#
_symmetry.space_group_name_H-M   'P 1'
#
loop_
_entity.id
_entity.type
_entity.pdbx_description
1 polymer ?
#
loop_
_entity_poly.entity_id
_entity_poly.type
_entity_poly.pdbx_seq_one_letter_code
_entity_poly.pdbx_strand_id
1 'polypeptide(L)' 'MRYSANDNEDDLERERKSLYELVAVYGLQHPLVIKQSEILDEIINRYNRIFPSRLKQSGTN' A
#
# COMPACT_ATOMS: atom_id res chain seq x y z
N MET A 1 3.16 -22.85 -9.50
CA MET A 1 3.56 -21.84 -8.51
C MET A 1 2.29 -21.16 -7.99
N ARG A 2 1.86 -21.50 -6.78
CA ARG A 2 0.82 -20.73 -6.07
C ARG A 2 1.54 -19.57 -5.41
N TYR A 3 1.35 -18.34 -5.89
CA TYR A 3 1.80 -17.16 -5.17
C TYR A 3 1.00 -17.09 -3.87
N SER A 4 1.67 -17.36 -2.77
CA SER A 4 1.08 -17.28 -1.43
C SER A 4 0.77 -15.82 -1.15
N ALA A 5 -0.47 -15.53 -0.78
CA ALA A 5 -0.91 -14.17 -0.44
C ALA A 5 -0.02 -13.49 0.62
N ASN A 6 0.70 -14.29 1.41
CA ASN A 6 1.64 -13.86 2.45
C ASN A 6 2.80 -13.00 1.92
N ASP A 7 3.40 -13.32 0.76
CA ASP A 7 4.53 -12.53 0.23
C ASP A 7 4.11 -11.10 -0.12
N ASN A 8 2.87 -10.92 -0.58
CA ASN A 8 2.34 -9.60 -0.94
C ASN A 8 1.95 -8.77 0.31
N GLU A 9 1.55 -9.43 1.40
CA GLU A 9 1.24 -8.77 2.67
C GLU A 9 2.54 -8.30 3.37
N ASP A 10 3.62 -9.09 3.27
CA ASP A 10 4.94 -8.73 3.80
C ASP A 10 5.57 -7.53 3.06
N ASP A 11 5.43 -7.46 1.74
CA ASP A 11 5.91 -6.33 0.94
C ASP A 11 5.13 -5.04 1.27
N LEU A 12 3.82 -5.15 1.47
CA LEU A 12 2.95 -4.02 1.79
C LEU A 12 3.24 -3.45 3.19
N GLU A 13 3.48 -4.31 4.17
CA GLU A 13 3.83 -3.89 5.53
C GLU A 13 5.23 -3.22 5.59
N ARG A 14 6.19 -3.72 4.79
CA ARG A 14 7.52 -3.08 4.64
C ARG A 14 7.42 -1.69 4.06
N GLU A 15 6.68 -1.55 2.96
CA GLU A 15 6.49 -0.27 2.27
C GLU A 15 5.75 0.73 3.16
N ARG A 16 4.73 0.25 3.89
CA ARG A 16 4.01 1.04 4.89
C ARG A 16 4.92 1.55 6.00
N LYS A 17 5.80 0.71 6.54
CA LYS A 17 6.75 1.11 7.58
C LYS A 17 7.77 2.13 7.06
N SER A 18 8.30 1.93 5.86
CA SER A 18 9.20 2.88 5.20
C SER A 18 8.52 4.25 4.99
N LEU A 19 7.26 4.27 4.56
CA LEU A 19 6.47 5.49 4.44
C LEU A 19 6.30 6.19 5.80
N TYR A 20 5.99 5.45 6.87
CA TYR A 20 5.87 6.02 8.21
C TYR A 20 7.19 6.65 8.70
N GLU A 21 8.33 6.01 8.46
CA GLU A 21 9.64 6.55 8.80
C GLU A 21 9.96 7.82 8.00
N LEU A 22 9.69 7.81 6.69
CA LEU A 22 9.83 8.98 5.82
C LEU A 22 8.92 10.15 6.24
N VAL A 23 7.67 9.87 6.62
CA VAL A 23 6.73 10.86 7.14
C VAL A 23 7.22 11.44 8.47
N ALA A 24 7.75 10.59 9.36
CA ALA A 24 8.28 11.03 10.65
C ALA A 24 9.52 11.93 10.51
N VAL A 25 10.35 11.70 9.49
CA VAL A 25 11.57 12.48 9.25
C VAL A 25 11.31 13.77 8.46
N TYR A 26 10.50 13.70 7.39
CA TYR A 26 10.36 14.81 6.43
C TYR A 26 9.00 15.50 6.46
N GLY A 27 7.99 14.90 7.11
CA GLY A 27 6.61 15.38 7.09
C GLY A 27 5.82 14.96 5.84
N LEU A 28 4.50 14.98 5.97
CA LEU A 28 3.56 14.51 4.93
C LEU A 28 3.64 15.27 3.59
N GLN A 29 4.12 16.52 3.60
CA GLN A 29 4.20 17.37 2.41
C GLN A 29 5.53 17.25 1.66
N HIS A 30 6.43 16.37 2.11
CA HIS A 30 7.71 16.20 1.43
C HIS A 30 7.52 15.49 0.09
N PRO A 31 8.12 15.97 -1.02
CA PRO A 31 7.96 15.36 -2.34
C PRO A 31 8.31 13.87 -2.40
N LEU A 32 9.30 13.46 -1.59
CA LEU A 32 9.69 12.04 -1.47
C LEU A 32 8.61 11.19 -0.78
N VAL A 33 7.94 11.73 0.23
CA VAL A 33 6.85 11.06 0.96
C VAL A 33 5.62 10.93 0.07
N ILE A 34 5.30 11.97 -0.70
CA ILE A 34 4.19 11.96 -1.66
C ILE A 34 4.42 10.88 -2.71
N LYS A 35 5.61 10.85 -3.34
CA LYS A 35 5.96 9.84 -4.33
C LYS A 35 5.94 8.41 -3.74
N GLN A 36 6.39 8.25 -2.50
CA GLN A 36 6.35 6.96 -1.81
C GLN A 36 4.91 6.51 -1.52
N SER A 37 4.02 7.45 -1.20
CA SER A 37 2.59 7.17 -1.02
C SER A 37 1.92 6.73 -2.32
N GLU A 38 2.24 7.37 -3.44
CA GLU A 38 1.72 6.99 -4.76
C GLU A 38 2.12 5.55 -5.13
N ILE A 39 3.36 5.16 -4.85
CA ILE A 39 3.84 3.78 -5.06
C ILE A 39 3.07 2.79 -4.18
N LEU A 40 2.84 3.13 -2.91
CA LEU A 40 2.08 2.29 -1.99
C LEU A 40 0.62 2.13 -2.45
N ASP A 41 -0.02 3.19 -2.92
CA ASP A 41 -1.37 3.16 -3.48
C ASP A 41 -1.46 2.31 -4.75
N GLU A 42 -0.46 2.36 -5.63
CA GLU A 42 -0.39 1.50 -6.81
C GLU A 42 -0.27 0.01 -6.45
N ILE A 43 0.52 -0.31 -5.42
CA ILE A 43 0.68 -1.68 -4.92
C ILE A 43 -0.63 -2.18 -4.30
N ILE A 44 -1.28 -1.35 -3.47
CA ILE A 44 -2.60 -1.64 -2.88
C ILE A 44 -3.63 -1.86 -3.98
N ASN A 45 -3.70 -0.98 -4.98
CA ASN A 45 -4.63 -1.10 -6.10
C ASN A 45 -4.35 -2.36 -6.93
N ARG A 46 -3.09 -2.74 -7.12
CA ARG A 46 -2.72 -3.98 -7.81
C ARG A 46 -3.12 -5.21 -7.01
N TYR A 47 -2.90 -5.22 -5.70
CA TYR A 47 -3.33 -6.29 -4.80
C TYR A 47 -4.87 -6.42 -4.80
N ASN A 48 -5.58 -5.29 -4.70
CA ASN A 48 -7.03 -5.23 -4.74
C ASN A 48 -7.63 -5.68 -6.09
N ARG A 49 -6.94 -5.40 -7.21
CA ARG A 49 -7.35 -5.86 -8.54
C ARG A 49 -7.20 -7.38 -8.70
N ILE A 50 -6.22 -7.98 -8.02
CA ILE A 50 -5.98 -9.43 -8.02
C ILE A 50 -6.94 -10.13 -7.06
N PHE A 51 -7.35 -9.49 -5.96
CA PHE A 51 -8.26 -10.02 -4.95
C PHE A 51 -9.52 -9.14 -4.77
N PRO A 52 -10.40 -9.07 -5.79
CA PRO A 52 -11.57 -8.17 -5.79
C PRO A 52 -12.62 -8.52 -4.72
N SER A 53 -12.55 -9.71 -4.11
CA SER A 53 -13.46 -10.16 -3.06
C SER A 53 -13.31 -9.41 -1.73
N ARG A 54 -12.22 -8.65 -1.50
CA ARG A 54 -12.03 -7.85 -0.27
C ARG A 54 -12.55 -6.42 -0.37
N LEU A 55 -12.93 -5.94 -1.57
CA LEU A 55 -13.39 -4.56 -1.78
C LEU A 55 -14.90 -4.35 -1.64
N LYS A 56 -15.69 -5.42 -1.39
CA LYS A 56 -17.13 -5.32 -1.16
C LYS A 56 -17.49 -4.82 0.25
N GLN A 57 -16.83 -3.78 0.78
CA GLN A 57 -17.30 -3.10 2.00
C GLN A 57 -17.13 -1.58 2.05
N SER A 58 -16.59 -0.89 1.02
CA SER A 58 -16.59 0.59 1.03
C SER A 58 -17.22 1.18 -0.24
N GLY A 59 -18.44 0.75 -0.53
CA GLY A 59 -19.23 1.27 -1.63
C GLY A 59 -20.72 1.21 -1.34
N THR A 60 -21.15 1.78 -0.21
CA THR A 60 -22.54 2.24 -0.03
C THR A 60 -22.60 3.37 1.00
N ASN A 61 -23.10 4.52 0.51
CA ASN A 61 -23.55 5.75 1.16
C ASN A 61 -22.51 6.75 1.65
#